data_AF-A0A1K1X6I2-F1
#
_entry.id   AF-A0A1K1X6I2-F1
#
_cell.length_a   1.000
_cell.length_b   1.000
_cell.length_c   1.000
_cell.angle_alpha   90.00
_cell.angle_beta   90.00
_cell.angle_gamma   90.00
#
_symmetry.space_group_name_H-M   'P 1'
#
loop_
_entity.id
_entity.type
_entity.pdbx_description
1 polymer ?
#
loop_
_entity_poly.entity_id
_entity_poly.type
_entity_poly.pdbx_seq_one_letter_code
_entity_poly.pdbx_strand_id
1 'polypeptide(L)'
;MKDNYLRMLQLLEGIRQPVAVPTGSAGLYTEIVRDQLHLVFAAKVEGQVHRARLSTRLSGDEQIRIEDLTGTQPLLDSQTPNPFSGQGVSTFLVNTLLETLGNVLPEYAVLSGRLKAPQSVTFEPLAARRNFWRRFGFEIESWGEGKERVVGTLGTLNAYPEQLLGGPAQEGVDLLHLHLVS
;
A
#
# COMPACT_ATOMS: atom_id res chain seq x y z
N MET A 1 -19.68 -9.19 -2.78
CA MET A 1 -18.31 -8.63 -2.56
C MET A 1 -17.50 -9.46 -1.56
N LYS A 2 -18.08 -9.78 -0.39
CA LYS A 2 -17.42 -10.55 0.67
C LYS A 2 -16.76 -11.85 0.21
N ASP A 3 -17.45 -12.67 -0.58
CA ASP A 3 -16.92 -13.96 -1.03
C ASP A 3 -15.69 -13.80 -1.95
N ASN A 4 -15.71 -12.81 -2.85
CA ASN A 4 -14.56 -12.51 -3.71
C ASN A 4 -13.35 -12.06 -2.89
N TYR A 5 -13.57 -11.23 -1.86
CA TYR A 5 -12.48 -10.79 -0.99
C TYR A 5 -11.89 -11.97 -0.19
N LEU A 6 -12.74 -12.83 0.39
CA LEU A 6 -12.26 -14.00 1.13
C LEU A 6 -11.51 -15.00 0.24
N ARG A 7 -12.01 -15.22 -0.99
CA ARG A 7 -11.31 -16.06 -1.98
C ARG A 7 -9.98 -15.46 -2.38
N MET A 8 -9.91 -14.14 -2.58
CA MET A 8 -8.66 -13.44 -2.85
C MET A 8 -7.68 -13.65 -1.70
N LEU A 9 -8.10 -13.52 -0.43
CA LEU A 9 -7.22 -13.80 0.70
C LEU A 9 -6.63 -15.21 0.59
N GLN A 10 -7.45 -16.23 0.36
CA GLN A 10 -6.97 -17.61 0.23
C GLN A 10 -5.95 -17.80 -0.90
N LEU A 11 -6.19 -17.18 -2.06
CA LEU A 11 -5.27 -17.25 -3.20
C LEU A 11 -3.96 -16.52 -2.96
N LEU A 12 -4.01 -15.44 -2.17
CA LEU A 12 -2.84 -14.63 -1.88
C LEU A 12 -2.04 -15.15 -0.68
N GLU A 13 -2.42 -16.24 -0.02
CA GLU A 13 -1.73 -16.70 1.18
C GLU A 13 -0.29 -17.15 0.90
N GLY A 14 0.68 -16.47 1.52
CA GLY A 14 2.09 -16.87 1.50
C GLY A 14 2.87 -16.58 0.20
N ILE A 15 2.31 -15.77 -0.72
CA ILE A 15 3.01 -15.33 -1.93
C ILE A 15 4.28 -14.56 -1.58
N ARG A 16 5.36 -14.85 -2.30
CA ARG A 16 6.64 -14.15 -2.22
C ARG A 16 7.15 -13.86 -3.62
N GLN A 17 7.32 -12.58 -3.93
CA GLN A 17 7.73 -12.11 -5.23
C GLN A 17 9.03 -11.29 -5.10
N PRO A 18 10.15 -11.75 -5.69
CA PRO A 18 11.34 -10.90 -5.84
C PRO A 18 11.01 -9.65 -6.65
N VAL A 19 11.56 -8.51 -6.24
CA VAL A 19 11.42 -7.23 -6.94
C VAL A 19 12.80 -6.74 -7.36
N ALA A 20 12.95 -6.46 -8.65
CA ALA A 20 14.22 -6.00 -9.22
C ALA A 20 14.48 -4.54 -8.82
N VAL A 21 15.63 -4.31 -8.18
CA VAL A 21 16.10 -2.98 -7.79
C VAL A 21 17.61 -2.86 -8.07
N PRO A 22 18.13 -1.66 -8.41
CA PRO A 22 19.53 -1.50 -8.82
C PRO A 22 20.55 -1.86 -7.74
N THR A 23 20.19 -1.63 -6.47
CA THR A 23 21.10 -1.78 -5.33
C THR A 23 20.52 -2.73 -4.29
N GLY A 24 20.93 -4.00 -4.34
CA GLY A 24 20.66 -4.98 -3.30
C GLY A 24 19.56 -5.99 -3.65
N SER A 25 18.74 -6.34 -2.66
CA SER A 25 17.70 -7.36 -2.80
C SER A 25 16.41 -6.87 -2.18
N ALA A 26 15.33 -6.90 -2.94
CA ALA A 26 14.00 -6.52 -2.49
C ALA A 26 12.98 -7.59 -2.86
N GLY A 27 11.89 -7.63 -2.10
CA GLY A 27 10.79 -8.54 -2.35
C GLY A 27 9.50 -8.01 -1.76
N LEU A 28 8.41 -8.37 -2.43
CA LEU A 28 7.05 -8.19 -1.99
C LEU A 28 6.54 -9.55 -1.51
N TYR A 29 5.86 -9.59 -0.38
CA TYR A 29 5.18 -10.79 0.08
C TYR A 29 3.86 -10.44 0.73
N THR A 30 2.99 -11.44 0.80
CA THR A 30 1.69 -11.33 1.43
C THR A 30 1.73 -12.00 2.79
N GLU A 31 1.02 -11.40 3.74
CA GLU A 31 0.79 -11.96 5.06
C GLU A 31 -0.70 -11.78 5.37
N ILE A 32 -1.35 -12.83 5.87
CA ILE A 32 -2.77 -12.79 6.21
C ILE A 32 -2.89 -12.94 7.72
N VAL A 33 -3.46 -11.93 8.36
CA VAL A 33 -3.72 -11.96 9.80
C VAL A 33 -5.21 -11.83 10.00
N ARG A 34 -5.84 -12.94 10.42
CA ARG A 34 -7.30 -13.08 10.54
C ARG A 34 -7.97 -12.91 9.17
N ASP A 35 -8.53 -11.73 8.92
CA ASP A 35 -9.28 -11.32 7.73
C ASP A 35 -8.66 -10.07 7.08
N GLN A 36 -7.40 -9.78 7.40
CA GLN A 36 -6.64 -8.67 6.83
C GLN A 36 -5.61 -9.18 5.83
N LEU A 37 -5.57 -8.55 4.65
CA LEU A 37 -4.47 -8.69 3.70
C LEU A 37 -3.38 -7.69 4.07
N HIS A 38 -2.17 -8.18 4.34
CA HIS A 38 -0.97 -7.37 4.42
C HIS A 38 -0.12 -7.55 3.16
N LEU A 39 0.10 -6.46 2.44
CA LEU A 39 1.12 -6.35 1.41
C LEU A 39 2.40 -5.84 2.06
N VAL A 40 3.46 -6.62 2.01
CA VAL A 40 4.70 -6.33 2.71
C VAL A 40 5.85 -6.23 1.74
N PHE A 41 6.45 -5.06 1.68
CA PHE A 41 7.68 -4.85 0.93
C PHE A 41 8.86 -4.88 1.89
N ALA A 42 9.85 -5.72 1.59
CA ALA A 42 11.10 -5.80 2.33
C ALA A 42 12.29 -5.59 1.40
N ALA A 43 13.27 -4.81 1.84
CA ALA A 43 14.51 -4.57 1.12
C ALA A 43 15.70 -4.72 2.06
N LYS A 44 16.79 -5.31 1.54
CA LYS A 44 18.09 -5.35 2.20
C LYS A 44 19.02 -4.35 1.52
N VAL A 45 19.39 -3.31 2.25
CA VAL A 45 20.29 -2.24 1.79
C VAL A 45 21.35 -2.01 2.85
N GLU A 46 22.61 -1.89 2.43
CA GLU A 46 23.77 -1.65 3.31
C GLU A 46 23.85 -2.62 4.51
N GLY A 47 23.38 -3.86 4.32
CA GLY A 47 23.40 -4.90 5.35
C GLY A 47 22.21 -4.89 6.31
N GLN A 48 21.31 -3.92 6.23
CA GLN A 48 20.09 -3.85 7.06
C GLN A 48 18.82 -4.21 6.28
N VAL A 49 17.85 -4.81 6.96
CA VAL A 49 16.54 -5.13 6.40
C VAL A 49 15.54 -4.08 6.84
N HIS A 50 14.83 -3.50 5.88
CA HIS A 50 13.78 -2.53 6.10
C HIS A 50 12.46 -3.06 5.56
N ARG A 51 11.37 -2.72 6.23
CA ARG A 51 10.04 -3.25 5.93
C ARG A 51 9.02 -2.13 5.84
N ALA A 52 8.29 -2.09 4.73
CA ALA A 52 7.05 -1.32 4.57
C ALA A 52 5.86 -2.29 4.52
N ARG A 53 4.68 -1.80 4.94
CA ARG A 53 3.47 -2.61 4.99
C ARG A 53 2.25 -1.77 4.67
N LEU A 54 1.40 -2.27 3.77
CA LEU A 54 0.03 -1.81 3.58
C LEU A 54 -0.93 -2.91 4.02
N SER A 55 -1.92 -2.56 4.85
CA SER A 55 -2.88 -3.51 5.44
C SER A 55 -4.28 -3.11 5.04
N THR A 56 -5.06 -4.08 4.54
CA THR A 56 -6.47 -3.86 4.19
C THR A 56 -7.40 -4.88 4.82
N ARG A 57 -8.66 -4.49 4.96
CA ARG A 57 -9.73 -5.32 5.52
C ARG A 57 -11.07 -4.99 4.87
N LEU A 58 -11.93 -5.97 4.67
CA LEU A 58 -13.32 -5.72 4.35
C LEU A 58 -14.09 -5.29 5.61
N SER A 59 -14.76 -4.14 5.58
CA SER A 59 -15.62 -3.66 6.66
C SER A 59 -17.08 -4.12 6.51
N GLY A 60 -17.86 -3.95 7.58
CA GLY A 60 -19.26 -4.41 7.64
C GLY A 60 -20.20 -3.66 6.69
N ASP A 61 -19.82 -2.48 6.22
CA ASP A 61 -20.49 -1.67 5.19
C ASP A 61 -20.01 -2.01 3.76
N GLU A 62 -19.39 -3.19 3.58
CA GLU A 62 -18.88 -3.67 2.30
C GLU A 62 -17.85 -2.76 1.63
N GLN A 63 -17.06 -2.02 2.41
CA GLN A 63 -15.93 -1.23 1.90
C GLN A 63 -14.60 -1.93 2.17
N ILE A 64 -13.61 -1.70 1.32
CA ILE A 64 -12.24 -2.13 1.60
C ILE A 64 -11.53 -1.02 2.35
N ARG A 65 -11.23 -1.27 3.63
CA ARG A 65 -10.54 -0.32 4.48
C ARG A 65 -9.04 -0.53 4.43
N ILE A 66 -8.29 0.53 4.14
CA ILE A 66 -6.85 0.63 4.37
C ILE A 66 -6.66 0.97 5.84
N GLU A 67 -6.30 -0.05 6.63
CA GLU A 67 -6.13 0.06 8.08
C GLU A 67 -4.81 0.73 8.44
N ASP A 68 -3.76 0.45 7.64
CA ASP A 68 -2.43 0.97 7.87
C ASP A 68 -1.64 1.04 6.56
N LEU A 69 -0.93 2.13 6.34
CA LEU A 69 0.14 2.24 5.36
C LEU A 69 1.36 2.76 6.10
N THR A 70 2.26 1.84 6.42
CA THR A 70 3.53 2.14 7.06
C THR A 70 4.61 2.07 5.97
N GLY A 71 5.27 3.20 5.73
CA GLY A 71 6.48 3.22 4.90
C GLY A 71 7.60 2.38 5.53
N THR A 72 8.73 2.27 4.86
CA THR A 72 9.89 1.50 5.32
C THR A 72 10.49 2.02 6.63
N GLN A 73 10.04 1.54 7.77
CA GLN A 73 10.67 1.87 9.04
C GLN A 73 11.90 0.96 9.25
N PRO A 74 13.00 1.46 9.85
CA PRO A 74 14.04 0.59 10.38
C PRO A 74 13.41 -0.33 11.45
N LEU A 75 13.70 -1.64 11.40
CA LEU A 75 13.12 -2.60 12.35
C LEU A 75 13.56 -2.40 13.80
N LEU A 76 14.62 -1.63 14.03
CA LEU A 76 15.32 -1.53 15.33
C LEU A 76 15.32 -0.12 15.94
N ASP A 77 15.05 0.94 15.17
CA ASP A 77 15.08 2.31 15.65
C ASP A 77 14.05 3.18 14.91
N SER A 78 13.05 3.65 15.66
CA SER A 78 11.99 4.52 15.13
C SER A 78 12.39 6.00 15.08
N GLN A 79 13.55 6.36 15.61
CA GLN A 79 14.10 7.73 15.55
C GLN A 79 14.98 7.96 14.33
N THR A 80 15.50 6.90 13.70
CA THR A 80 16.23 7.05 12.44
C THR A 80 15.26 7.42 11.32
N PRO A 81 15.51 8.50 10.55
CA PRO A 81 14.71 8.84 9.38
C PRO A 81 14.60 7.63 8.45
N ASN A 82 13.39 7.36 7.96
CA ASN A 82 13.15 6.31 6.98
C ASN A 82 14.08 6.51 5.76
N PRO A 83 15.05 5.62 5.51
CA PRO A 83 16.03 5.80 4.43
C PRO A 83 15.41 5.71 3.04
N PHE A 84 14.19 5.17 2.91
CA PHE A 84 13.46 5.08 1.64
C PHE A 84 12.27 6.04 1.58
N SER A 85 12.23 7.05 2.44
CA SER A 85 11.32 8.17 2.25
C SER A 85 11.56 8.80 0.87
N GLY A 86 10.52 8.82 0.03
CA GLY A 86 10.62 9.34 -1.34
C GLY A 86 11.22 8.37 -2.38
N GLN A 87 11.42 7.09 -2.06
CA GLN A 87 11.96 6.10 -3.01
C GLN A 87 10.89 5.16 -3.60
N GLY A 88 9.68 5.66 -3.80
CA GLY A 88 8.61 4.94 -4.51
C GLY A 88 7.97 3.74 -3.80
N VAL A 89 8.43 3.34 -2.61
CA VAL A 89 7.92 2.12 -1.93
C VAL A 89 6.42 2.22 -1.60
N SER A 90 5.98 3.35 -1.04
CA SER A 90 4.55 3.54 -0.72
C SER A 90 3.69 3.53 -1.97
N THR A 91 4.18 4.13 -3.06
CA THR A 91 3.50 4.16 -4.36
C THR A 91 3.38 2.75 -4.95
N PHE A 92 4.47 1.98 -4.90
CA PHE A 92 4.49 0.59 -5.34
C PHE A 92 3.46 -0.27 -4.58
N LEU A 93 3.36 -0.12 -3.25
CA LEU A 93 2.37 -0.82 -2.45
C LEU A 93 0.92 -0.45 -2.81
N VAL A 94 0.65 0.84 -3.06
CA VAL A 94 -0.69 1.29 -3.48
C VAL A 94 -1.02 0.77 -4.88
N ASN A 95 -0.12 0.87 -5.86
CA ASN A 95 -0.35 0.33 -7.20
C ASN A 95 -0.62 -1.19 -7.14
N THR A 96 0.21 -1.93 -6.40
CA THR A 96 0.04 -3.39 -6.21
C THR A 96 -1.35 -3.71 -5.63
N LEU A 97 -1.81 -2.91 -4.65
CA LEU A 97 -3.15 -3.07 -4.10
C LEU A 97 -4.22 -2.84 -5.17
N LEU A 98 -4.13 -1.73 -5.93
CA LEU A 98 -5.13 -1.38 -6.93
C LEU A 98 -5.23 -2.44 -8.03
N GLU A 99 -4.10 -2.90 -8.56
CA GLU A 99 -4.03 -3.97 -9.56
C GLU A 99 -4.61 -5.28 -9.01
N THR A 100 -4.20 -5.67 -7.80
CA THR A 100 -4.68 -6.90 -7.17
C THR A 100 -6.20 -6.84 -6.93
N LEU A 101 -6.72 -5.73 -6.40
CA LEU A 101 -8.15 -5.59 -6.11
C LEU A 101 -9.00 -5.43 -7.38
N GLY A 102 -8.50 -4.71 -8.40
CA GLY A 102 -9.20 -4.44 -9.66
C GLY A 102 -9.62 -5.70 -10.41
N ASN A 103 -8.89 -6.81 -10.21
CA ASN A 103 -9.18 -8.08 -10.87
C ASN A 103 -10.26 -8.93 -10.17
N VAL A 104 -10.54 -8.68 -8.89
CA VAL A 104 -11.45 -9.54 -8.08
C VAL A 104 -12.66 -8.81 -7.54
N LEU A 105 -12.56 -7.49 -7.38
CA LEU A 105 -13.63 -6.66 -6.86
C LEU A 105 -14.28 -5.88 -8.00
N PRO A 106 -15.59 -5.60 -7.89
CA PRO A 106 -16.25 -4.77 -8.88
C PRO A 106 -15.69 -3.34 -8.86
N GLU A 107 -15.73 -2.66 -10.02
CA GLU A 107 -15.23 -1.29 -10.17
C GLU A 107 -15.88 -0.29 -9.21
N TYR A 108 -17.12 -0.54 -8.77
CA TYR A 108 -17.83 0.31 -7.80
C TYR A 108 -17.38 0.07 -6.34
N ALA A 109 -16.47 -0.86 -6.07
CA ALA A 109 -15.98 -1.11 -4.72
C ALA A 109 -15.29 0.14 -4.16
N VAL A 110 -15.64 0.51 -2.92
CA VAL A 110 -15.09 1.69 -2.27
C VAL A 110 -13.88 1.30 -1.44
N LEU A 111 -12.76 1.96 -1.70
CA LEU A 111 -11.57 1.92 -0.87
C LEU A 111 -11.57 3.13 0.05
N SER A 112 -11.32 2.91 1.33
CA SER A 112 -11.17 4.04 2.26
C SER A 112 -10.10 3.82 3.31
N GLY A 113 -9.42 4.87 3.74
CA GLY A 113 -8.34 4.79 4.71
C GLY A 113 -8.41 5.93 5.72
N ARG A 114 -7.93 5.68 6.94
CA ARG A 114 -7.80 6.75 7.94
C ARG A 114 -6.39 7.31 7.91
N LEU A 115 -6.30 8.63 7.79
CA LEU A 115 -5.06 9.35 7.95
C LEU A 115 -4.90 9.78 9.41
N LYS A 116 -4.01 9.10 10.15
CA LYS A 116 -3.61 9.52 11.52
C LYS A 116 -3.23 10.99 11.56
N ALA A 117 -3.58 11.71 12.63
CA ALA A 117 -3.15 13.10 12.80
C ALA A 117 -1.61 13.21 12.69
N PRO A 118 -1.08 14.22 11.99
CA PRO A 118 0.36 14.37 11.85
C PRO A 118 1.00 14.65 13.21
N GLN A 119 2.22 14.13 13.44
CA GLN A 119 2.98 14.39 14.67
C GLN A 119 3.44 15.85 14.79
N SER A 120 3.47 16.57 13.67
CA SER A 120 3.80 17.99 13.55
C SER A 120 2.71 18.68 12.72
N VAL A 121 2.14 19.79 13.24
CA VAL A 121 1.05 20.55 12.59
C VAL A 121 1.58 21.52 11.51
N THR A 122 2.81 21.31 11.04
CA THR A 122 3.34 22.11 9.93
C THR A 122 2.56 21.82 8.65
N PHE A 123 2.27 22.86 7.85
CA PHE A 123 1.41 22.76 6.67
C PHE A 123 2.03 21.94 5.54
N GLU A 124 3.36 21.94 5.41
CA GLU A 124 4.07 21.28 4.31
C GLU A 124 3.97 19.73 4.34
N PRO A 125 4.23 19.03 5.47
CA PRO A 125 4.06 17.57 5.54
C PRO A 125 2.61 17.12 5.31
N LEU A 126 1.64 17.93 5.77
CA LEU A 126 0.22 17.64 5.57
C LEU A 126 -0.15 17.75 4.09
N ALA A 127 0.30 18.81 3.39
CA ALA A 127 0.07 19.00 1.97
C ALA A 127 0.71 17.89 1.13
N ALA A 128 1.96 17.51 1.42
CA ALA A 128 2.66 16.42 0.74
C ALA A 128 1.90 15.09 0.86
N ARG A 129 1.40 14.77 2.06
CA ARG A 129 0.60 13.57 2.31
C ARG A 129 -0.74 13.58 1.56
N ARG A 130 -1.43 14.72 1.55
CA ARG A 130 -2.68 14.87 0.78
C ARG A 130 -2.43 14.69 -0.71
N ASN A 131 -1.35 15.29 -1.22
CA ASN A 131 -0.97 15.17 -2.61
C ASN A 131 -0.57 13.74 -2.99
N PHE A 132 0.06 12.98 -2.09
CA PHE A 132 0.33 11.55 -2.31
C PHE A 132 -0.95 10.79 -2.65
N TRP A 133 -1.99 10.86 -1.81
CA TRP A 133 -3.24 10.13 -2.04
C TRP A 133 -4.02 10.64 -3.26
N ARG A 134 -4.05 11.96 -3.47
CA ARG A 134 -4.72 12.57 -4.63
C ARG A 134 -4.13 12.14 -5.97
N ARG A 135 -2.84 11.79 -6.04
CA ARG A 135 -2.22 11.28 -7.27
C ARG A 135 -2.87 9.98 -7.77
N PHE A 136 -3.37 9.16 -6.87
CA PHE A 136 -4.11 7.94 -7.23
C PHE A 136 -5.61 8.19 -7.45
N GLY A 137 -6.08 9.44 -7.33
CA GLY A 137 -7.50 9.78 -7.46
C GLY A 137 -8.33 9.69 -6.18
N PHE A 138 -7.71 9.50 -5.01
CA PHE A 138 -8.45 9.53 -3.74
C PHE A 138 -8.93 10.95 -3.41
N GLU A 139 -10.17 11.03 -2.94
CA GLU A 139 -10.72 12.19 -2.27
C GLU A 139 -10.30 12.22 -0.80
N ILE A 140 -10.19 13.43 -0.23
CA ILE A 140 -9.78 13.62 1.16
C ILE A 140 -10.88 14.36 1.91
N GLU A 141 -11.47 13.67 2.87
CA GLU A 141 -12.56 14.17 3.71
C GLU A 141 -12.04 14.51 5.10
N SER A 142 -12.54 15.60 5.68
CA SER A 142 -12.29 15.89 7.10
C SER A 142 -13.12 14.96 7.97
N TRP A 143 -12.46 14.28 8.92
CA TRP A 143 -13.10 13.30 9.83
C TRP A 143 -13.20 13.84 11.27
N GLY A 144 -12.93 15.12 11.50
CA GLY A 144 -12.93 15.75 12.82
C GLY A 144 -11.63 15.53 13.61
N GLU A 145 -11.40 16.35 14.65
CA GLU A 145 -10.21 16.31 15.52
C GLU A 145 -8.85 16.30 14.78
N GLY A 146 -8.77 16.95 13.61
CA GLY A 146 -7.55 16.94 12.78
C GLY A 146 -7.23 15.60 12.12
N LYS A 147 -8.17 14.64 12.12
CA LYS A 147 -8.11 13.37 11.40
C LYS A 147 -8.72 13.55 10.02
N GLU A 148 -8.13 12.89 9.03
CA GLU A 148 -8.63 12.90 7.67
C GLU A 148 -8.96 11.47 7.23
N ARG A 149 -9.88 11.34 6.29
CA ARG A 149 -10.18 10.09 5.62
C ARG A 149 -9.85 10.23 4.15
N VAL A 150 -9.27 9.18 3.57
CA VAL A 150 -9.18 9.04 2.11
C VAL A 150 -10.27 8.10 1.64
N VAL A 151 -10.92 8.44 0.54
CA VAL A 151 -12.00 7.63 -0.06
C VAL A 151 -11.84 7.64 -1.58
N GLY A 152 -12.06 6.51 -2.23
CA GLY A 152 -12.08 6.43 -3.68
C GLY A 152 -12.77 5.17 -4.17
N THR A 153 -13.39 5.26 -5.34
CA THR A 153 -14.04 4.13 -6.01
C THR A 153 -13.01 3.41 -6.88
N LEU A 154 -12.91 2.09 -6.78
CA LEU A 154 -11.83 1.32 -7.40
C LEU A 154 -11.65 1.59 -8.89
N GLY A 155 -12.73 1.62 -9.67
CA GLY A 155 -12.70 1.90 -11.12
C GLY A 155 -12.36 3.34 -11.50
N THR A 156 -12.29 4.27 -10.53
CA THR A 156 -11.88 5.66 -10.76
C THR A 156 -10.47 5.96 -10.25
N LEU A 157 -9.88 5.03 -9.49
CA LEU A 157 -8.52 5.17 -8.97
C LEU A 157 -7.50 4.85 -10.07
N ASN A 158 -6.37 5.54 -10.04
CA ASN A 158 -5.33 5.41 -11.05
C ASN A 158 -4.04 4.89 -10.40
N ALA A 159 -3.38 3.94 -11.07
CA ALA A 159 -2.00 3.61 -10.75
C ALA A 159 -1.07 4.76 -11.17
N TYR A 160 0.01 4.96 -10.42
CA TYR A 160 1.01 5.97 -10.73
C TYR A 160 2.41 5.35 -10.74
N PRO A 161 3.06 5.18 -11.90
CA PRO A 161 4.40 4.62 -11.95
C PRO A 161 5.41 5.57 -11.28
N GLU A 162 6.25 5.03 -10.40
CA GLU A 162 7.30 5.78 -9.71
C GLU A 162 8.58 4.95 -9.61
N GLN A 163 9.73 5.63 -9.49
CA GLN A 163 11.02 4.96 -9.31
C GLN A 163 11.06 4.26 -7.94
N LEU A 164 11.18 2.94 -7.96
CA LEU A 164 11.34 2.13 -6.76
C LEU A 164 12.83 1.94 -6.46
N LEU A 165 13.28 2.45 -5.31
CA LEU A 165 14.68 2.32 -4.84
C LEU A 165 15.73 2.72 -5.89
N GLY A 166 15.48 3.82 -6.63
CA GLY A 166 16.38 4.32 -7.69
C GLY A 166 16.38 3.48 -8.97
N GLY A 167 15.50 2.48 -9.07
CA GLY A 167 15.28 1.69 -10.27
C GLY A 167 14.46 2.39 -11.36
N PRO A 168 14.17 1.68 -12.47
CA PRO A 168 13.20 2.16 -13.45
C PRO A 168 11.85 2.40 -12.78
N ALA A 169 11.06 3.32 -13.33
CA ALA A 169 9.69 3.52 -12.89
C ALA A 169 8.90 2.23 -13.08
N GLN A 170 8.17 1.82 -12.03
CA GLN A 170 7.38 0.59 -12.04
C GLN A 170 5.95 0.92 -11.62
N GLU A 171 5.00 0.33 -12.34
CA GLU A 171 3.64 0.15 -11.83
C GLU A 171 3.65 -0.95 -10.76
N GLY A 172 2.51 -1.25 -10.15
CA GLY A 172 2.42 -2.26 -9.11
C GLY A 172 2.65 -3.66 -9.66
N VAL A 173 2.30 -4.65 -8.84
CA VAL A 173 2.27 -6.03 -9.28
C VAL A 173 0.88 -6.62 -9.05
N ASP A 174 0.30 -7.23 -10.09
CA ASP A 174 -0.85 -8.11 -9.96
C ASP A 174 -0.43 -9.45 -9.35
N LEU A 175 -0.60 -9.57 -8.03
CA LEU A 175 -0.24 -10.77 -7.29
C LEU A 175 -1.15 -11.97 -7.60
N LEU A 176 -2.40 -11.73 -7.99
CA LEU A 176 -3.32 -12.81 -8.33
C LEU A 176 -2.92 -13.45 -9.65
N HIS A 177 -2.64 -12.64 -10.67
CA HIS A 177 -2.19 -13.17 -11.95
C HIS A 177 -0.88 -13.93 -11.81
N LEU A 178 0.10 -13.39 -11.09
CA LEU A 178 1.37 -14.07 -10.82
C LEU A 178 1.19 -15.44 -10.17
N HIS A 179 0.32 -15.55 -9.16
CA HIS A 179 0.05 -16.81 -8.48
C HIS A 179 -0.60 -17.87 -9.39
N LEU A 180 -1.43 -17.43 -10.34
CA LEU A 180 -2.11 -18.34 -11.26
C LEU A 180 -1.20 -18.88 -12.37
N VAL A 181 -0.05 -18.23 -12.64
CA VAL A 181 0.89 -18.62 -13.69
C VAL A 181 2.17 -19.29 -13.15
N SER A 182 2.39 -19.27 -11.84
CA SER A 182 3.52 -19.91 -11.14
C SER A 182 3.21 -21.35 -10.73
#